data_AF-A0A7W0PRT6-F1
#
_entry.id   AF-A0A7W0PRT6-F1
#
_cell.length_a   1.000
_cell.length_b   1.000
_cell.length_c   1.000
_cell.angle_alpha   90.00
_cell.angle_beta   90.00
_cell.angle_gamma   90.00
#
_symmetry.space_group_name_H-M   'P 1'
#
loop_
_entity.id
_entity.type
_entity.pdbx_description
1 polymer ?
#
loop_
_entity_poly.entity_id
_entity_poly.type
_entity_poly.pdbx_seq_one_letter_code
_entity_poly.pdbx_strand_id
1 'polypeptide(L)'
;DKPAAAQRFVDVYGQLPDAIRRRLVIENDERQFNLADNLAIHAACGVPVLFDVFHHRLFNEGESLAEALDAVVPTWAGHGPAMIDYSSQNPQKQAGAHTISIDLGDFGPVLDELIGRDVDLMLEIKDKETSVLRAIDLVRERARSMPVTVS
;
A
#
# COMPACT_ATOMS: atom_id res chain seq x y z
N ASP A 1 19.05 14.35 8.39
CA ASP A 1 18.24 14.18 9.60
C ASP A 1 16.78 13.98 9.20
N LYS A 2 16.19 12.84 9.60
CA LYS A 2 14.86 12.38 9.16
C LYS A 2 13.73 13.28 9.71
N PRO A 3 13.65 13.57 11.03
CA PRO A 3 12.71 14.55 11.59
C PRO A 3 12.71 15.90 10.85
N ALA A 4 13.89 16.45 10.58
CA ALA A 4 13.98 17.72 9.86
C ALA A 4 13.47 17.61 8.40
N ALA A 5 13.62 16.46 7.75
CA ALA A 5 13.09 16.22 6.41
C ALA A 5 11.56 16.09 6.41
N ALA A 6 10.99 15.35 7.37
CA ALA A 6 9.54 15.25 7.56
C ALA A 6 8.91 16.63 7.80
N GLN A 7 9.50 17.44 8.67
CA GLN A 7 8.98 18.80 8.94
C GLN A 7 9.00 19.68 7.69
N ARG A 8 10.09 19.64 6.90
CA ARG A 8 10.15 20.38 5.63
C ARG A 8 9.07 19.93 4.65
N PHE A 9 8.78 18.63 4.58
CA PHE A 9 7.68 18.13 3.75
C PHE A 9 6.34 18.71 4.21
N VAL A 10 6.04 18.67 5.51
CA VAL A 10 4.80 19.22 6.09
C VAL A 10 4.66 20.71 5.78
N ASP A 11 5.73 21.49 5.98
CA ASP A 11 5.73 22.94 5.74
C ASP A 11 5.46 23.26 4.26
N VAL A 12 6.06 22.50 3.34
CA VAL A 12 5.87 22.67 1.89
C VAL A 12 4.49 22.19 1.47
N TYR A 13 4.01 21.05 1.99
CA TYR A 13 2.70 20.50 1.66
C TYR A 13 1.59 21.50 1.95
N GLY A 14 1.65 22.19 3.10
CA GLY A 14 0.68 23.23 3.46
C GLY A 14 0.65 24.43 2.49
N GLN A 15 1.71 24.66 1.74
CA GLN A 15 1.84 25.76 0.76
C GLN A 15 1.47 25.33 -0.67
N LEU A 16 1.26 24.03 -0.92
CA LEU A 16 0.91 23.54 -2.25
C LEU A 16 -0.49 24.02 -2.65
N PRO A 17 -0.70 24.39 -3.94
CA PRO A 17 -2.02 24.66 -4.48
C PRO A 17 -2.97 23.48 -4.23
N ASP A 18 -4.24 23.77 -3.96
CA ASP A 18 -5.26 22.75 -3.68
C ASP A 18 -5.37 21.69 -4.78
N ALA A 19 -5.15 22.07 -6.04
CA ALA A 19 -5.18 21.14 -7.16
C ALA A 19 -4.12 20.03 -7.05
N ILE A 20 -2.97 20.34 -6.44
CA ILE A 20 -1.89 19.38 -6.17
C ILE A 20 -2.21 18.60 -4.89
N ARG A 21 -2.59 19.27 -3.80
CA ARG A 21 -2.90 18.60 -2.52
C ARG A 21 -4.00 17.54 -2.64
N ARG A 22 -5.01 17.79 -3.47
CA ARG A 22 -6.09 16.82 -3.72
C ARG A 22 -5.65 15.52 -4.43
N ARG A 23 -4.42 15.46 -4.94
CA ARG A 23 -3.90 14.34 -5.74
C ARG A 23 -2.61 13.74 -5.20
N LEU A 24 -1.89 14.49 -4.36
CA LEU A 24 -0.63 14.05 -3.82
C LEU A 24 -0.88 13.03 -2.70
N VAL A 25 -0.15 11.93 -2.76
CA VAL A 25 -0.06 10.91 -1.71
C VAL A 25 1.41 10.69 -1.39
N ILE A 26 1.69 10.08 -0.24
CA ILE A 26 3.03 9.62 0.13
C ILE A 26 3.01 8.10 0.30
N GLU A 27 4.14 7.46 0.01
CA GLU A 27 4.30 6.00 0.06
C GLU A 27 5.43 5.63 1.02
N ASN A 28 5.30 4.52 1.74
CA ASN A 28 6.38 3.99 2.58
C ASN A 28 7.47 3.35 1.70
N ASP A 29 8.73 3.60 2.02
CA ASP A 29 9.89 3.06 1.30
C ASP A 29 10.67 2.05 2.16
N GLU A 30 11.60 1.31 1.54
CA GLU A 30 12.31 0.22 2.19
C GLU A 30 13.54 0.64 3.03
N ARG A 31 13.79 1.95 3.19
CA ARG A 31 15.07 2.47 3.76
C ARG A 31 14.95 3.67 4.68
N GLN A 32 14.13 4.66 4.33
CA GLN A 32 14.16 6.00 4.92
C GLN A 32 12.86 6.32 5.66
N PHE A 33 11.70 6.18 5.02
CA PHE A 33 10.41 6.48 5.62
C PHE A 33 9.51 5.24 5.61
N ASN A 34 9.38 4.60 6.77
CA ASN A 34 8.46 3.47 6.94
C ASN A 34 7.01 3.96 7.05
N LEU A 35 6.07 3.03 7.24
CA LEU A 35 4.66 3.37 7.43
C LEU A 35 4.43 4.30 8.63
N ALA A 36 5.07 4.03 9.78
CA ALA A 36 4.92 4.85 10.99
C ALA A 36 5.35 6.31 10.77
N ASP A 37 6.48 6.53 10.08
CA ASP A 37 6.94 7.86 9.69
C ASP A 37 5.90 8.58 8.81
N ASN A 38 5.34 7.88 7.83
CA ASN A 38 4.32 8.45 6.93
C ASN A 38 3.00 8.74 7.62
N LEU A 39 2.57 7.89 8.57
CA LEU A 39 1.39 8.14 9.39
C LEU A 39 1.59 9.38 10.29
N ALA A 40 2.80 9.61 10.79
CA ALA A 40 3.11 10.84 11.53
C ALA A 40 3.03 12.09 10.63
N ILE A 41 3.49 11.99 9.38
CA ILE A 41 3.34 13.07 8.39
C ILE A 41 1.86 13.30 8.05
N HIS A 42 1.09 12.23 7.82
CA HIS A 42 -0.36 12.30 7.63
C HIS A 42 -1.06 13.01 8.79
N ALA A 43 -0.74 12.64 10.04
CA ALA A 43 -1.33 13.27 11.21
C ALA A 43 -1.04 14.79 11.28
N ALA A 44 0.10 15.23 10.75
CA ALA A 44 0.50 16.64 10.76
C ALA A 44 -0.19 17.48 9.67
N CYS A 45 -0.48 16.91 8.49
CA CYS A 45 -0.95 17.71 7.33
C CYS A 45 -2.11 17.12 6.52
N GLY A 46 -2.54 15.90 6.83
CA GLY A 46 -3.67 15.22 6.18
C GLY A 46 -3.38 14.68 4.78
N VAL A 47 -2.11 14.49 4.39
CA VAL A 47 -1.77 13.83 3.12
C VAL A 47 -2.14 12.35 3.17
N PRO A 48 -2.87 11.77 2.20
CA PRO A 48 -3.16 10.33 2.20
C PRO A 48 -1.88 9.50 2.06
N VAL A 49 -1.90 8.31 2.66
CA VAL A 49 -0.76 7.37 2.63
C VAL A 49 -1.10 6.23 1.67
N LEU A 50 -0.39 6.14 0.55
CA LEU A 50 -0.35 4.94 -0.27
C LEU A 50 0.52 3.90 0.44
N PHE A 51 0.05 2.67 0.53
CA PHE A 51 0.77 1.62 1.25
C PHE A 51 1.36 0.59 0.30
N ASP A 52 2.69 0.47 0.30
CA ASP A 52 3.40 -0.60 -0.41
C ASP A 52 3.71 -1.75 0.56
N VAL A 53 3.13 -2.92 0.25
CA VAL A 53 3.25 -4.13 1.06
C VAL A 53 4.67 -4.68 1.09
N PHE A 54 5.42 -4.52 0.00
CA PHE A 54 6.76 -5.06 -0.15
C PHE A 54 7.80 -4.23 0.61
N HIS A 55 7.75 -2.90 0.47
CA HIS A 55 8.54 -1.97 1.28
C HIS A 55 8.27 -2.17 2.76
N HIS A 56 7.00 -2.35 3.14
CA HIS A 56 6.61 -2.62 4.52
C HIS A 56 7.27 -3.89 5.07
N ARG A 57 7.26 -4.99 4.31
CA ARG A 57 7.92 -6.25 4.73
C ARG A 57 9.42 -6.09 4.95
N LEU A 58 10.07 -5.15 4.26
CA LEU A 58 11.50 -4.87 4.40
C LEU A 58 11.81 -3.88 5.52
N PHE A 59 10.92 -2.91 5.76
CA PHE A 59 11.13 -1.85 6.74
C PHE A 59 9.81 -1.45 7.43
N ASN A 60 9.59 -2.00 8.63
CA ASN A 60 8.46 -1.73 9.52
C ASN A 60 8.93 -1.68 10.99
N GLU A 61 8.01 -1.39 11.92
CA GLU A 61 8.25 -1.35 13.37
C GLU A 61 7.66 -2.56 14.12
N GLY A 62 7.30 -3.63 13.40
CA GLY A 62 6.76 -4.87 13.93
C GLY A 62 5.24 -5.03 13.77
N GLU A 63 4.57 -4.07 13.14
CA GLU A 63 3.15 -4.14 12.84
C GLU A 63 2.83 -5.20 11.78
N SER A 64 1.75 -5.94 12.01
CA SER A 64 1.20 -6.89 11.05
C SER A 64 0.60 -6.18 9.83
N LEU A 65 0.38 -6.93 8.75
CA LEU A 65 -0.27 -6.39 7.55
C LEU A 65 -1.69 -5.88 7.86
N ALA A 66 -2.43 -6.58 8.71
CA ALA A 66 -3.77 -6.17 9.12
C ALA A 66 -3.75 -4.82 9.86
N GLU A 67 -2.85 -4.66 10.84
CA GLU A 67 -2.68 -3.42 11.60
C GLU A 67 -2.24 -2.25 10.70
N ALA A 68 -1.34 -2.52 9.76
CA ALA A 68 -0.91 -1.54 8.76
C ALA A 68 -2.10 -1.06 7.91
N LEU A 69 -2.91 -1.99 7.38
CA LEU A 69 -4.09 -1.66 6.59
C LEU A 69 -5.17 -0.91 7.39
N ASP A 70 -5.38 -1.29 8.65
CA ASP A 70 -6.30 -0.59 9.56
C ASP A 70 -5.88 0.86 9.81
N ALA A 71 -4.58 1.14 9.83
CA ALA A 71 -4.05 2.49 9.97
C ALA A 71 -4.07 3.29 8.66
N VAL A 72 -3.85 2.64 7.51
CA VAL A 72 -3.76 3.28 6.19
C VAL A 72 -5.12 3.68 5.62
N VAL A 73 -6.11 2.78 5.67
CA VAL A 73 -7.42 3.00 5.01
C VAL A 73 -8.08 4.31 5.44
N PRO A 74 -8.12 4.68 6.74
CA PRO A 74 -8.69 5.95 7.18
C PRO A 74 -7.99 7.19 6.62
N THR A 75 -6.72 7.11 6.22
CA THR A 75 -5.97 8.26 5.69
C THR A 75 -6.51 8.76 4.34
N TRP A 76 -7.33 7.94 3.67
CA TRP A 76 -7.98 8.23 2.38
C TRP A 76 -9.39 8.81 2.51
N ALA A 77 -9.87 9.09 3.72
CA ALA A 77 -11.21 9.65 3.92
C ALA A 77 -11.40 10.95 3.09
N GLY A 78 -12.33 10.90 2.13
CA GLY A 78 -12.61 12.02 1.20
C GLY A 78 -11.77 12.02 -0.09
N HIS A 79 -10.91 11.01 -0.29
CA HIS A 79 -10.04 10.86 -1.47
C HIS A 79 -10.43 9.68 -2.39
N GLY A 80 -11.40 8.86 -1.97
CA GLY A 80 -11.80 7.62 -2.66
C GLY A 80 -11.35 6.38 -1.88
N PRO A 81 -11.42 5.18 -2.50
CA PRO A 81 -10.83 3.96 -1.94
C PRO A 81 -9.33 4.13 -1.70
N ALA A 82 -8.80 3.47 -0.67
CA ALA A 82 -7.37 3.55 -0.40
C ALA A 82 -6.57 2.77 -1.45
N MET A 83 -5.50 3.36 -1.96
CA MET A 83 -4.60 2.66 -2.88
C MET A 83 -3.53 1.89 -2.13
N ILE A 84 -3.34 0.63 -2.52
CA ILE A 84 -2.34 -0.29 -2.01
C ILE A 84 -1.48 -0.77 -3.19
N ASP A 85 -0.16 -0.72 -3.02
CA ASP A 85 0.77 -1.28 -3.98
C ASP A 85 1.22 -2.66 -3.52
N TYR A 86 1.14 -3.63 -4.43
CA TYR A 86 1.66 -4.97 -4.22
C TYR A 86 2.75 -5.29 -5.23
N SER A 87 3.89 -5.67 -4.69
CA SER A 87 4.99 -6.30 -5.42
C SER A 87 5.59 -7.43 -4.57
N SER A 88 6.52 -8.17 -5.15
CA SER A 88 7.24 -9.23 -4.44
C SER A 88 8.70 -9.27 -4.85
N GLN A 89 9.56 -9.75 -3.94
CA GLN A 89 11.00 -9.87 -4.17
C GLN A 89 11.28 -10.86 -5.30
N ASN A 90 12.13 -10.45 -6.22
CA ASN A 90 12.75 -11.32 -7.19
C ASN A 90 13.79 -12.20 -6.48
N PRO A 91 13.58 -13.52 -6.40
CA PRO A 91 14.44 -14.41 -5.64
C PRO A 91 15.87 -14.50 -6.20
N GLN A 92 16.11 -14.01 -7.42
CA GLN A 92 17.39 -14.05 -8.12
C GLN A 92 18.15 -12.71 -8.07
N LYS A 93 17.62 -11.70 -7.37
CA LYS A 93 18.19 -10.34 -7.32
C LYS A 93 18.35 -9.84 -5.88
N GLN A 94 19.07 -8.72 -5.73
CA GLN A 94 19.22 -8.01 -4.46
C GLN A 94 17.85 -7.63 -3.87
N ALA A 95 17.77 -7.52 -2.54
CA ALA A 95 16.59 -7.08 -1.82
C ALA A 95 16.08 -5.74 -2.39
N GLY A 96 14.78 -5.65 -2.66
CA GLY A 96 14.13 -4.51 -3.31
C GLY A 96 13.80 -4.70 -4.80
N ALA A 97 14.26 -5.77 -5.45
CA ALA A 97 14.01 -5.96 -6.89
C ALA A 97 12.71 -6.73 -7.15
N HIS A 98 11.81 -6.23 -8.00
CA HIS A 98 10.50 -6.88 -8.22
C HIS A 98 10.58 -8.16 -9.08
N THR A 99 9.72 -9.14 -8.78
CA THR A 99 9.48 -10.34 -9.59
C THR A 99 9.04 -9.98 -11.02
N ILE A 100 9.23 -10.92 -11.94
CA ILE A 100 8.78 -10.76 -13.33
C ILE A 100 7.28 -11.04 -13.46
N SER A 101 6.76 -11.97 -12.66
CA SER A 101 5.36 -12.41 -12.66
C SER A 101 4.87 -12.59 -11.23
N ILE A 102 3.56 -12.46 -11.01
CA ILE A 102 2.94 -12.62 -9.71
C ILE A 102 3.17 -14.01 -9.12
N ASP A 103 3.62 -14.01 -7.87
CA ASP A 103 3.63 -15.20 -7.02
C ASP A 103 2.28 -15.27 -6.31
N LEU A 104 1.45 -16.24 -6.69
CA LEU A 104 0.11 -16.41 -6.10
C LEU A 104 0.17 -16.97 -4.66
N GLY A 105 1.26 -17.65 -4.30
CA GLY A 105 1.48 -18.12 -2.93
C GLY A 105 1.78 -16.97 -1.97
N ASP A 106 2.51 -15.96 -2.44
CA ASP A 106 2.76 -14.71 -1.71
C ASP A 106 1.55 -13.76 -1.74
N PHE A 107 0.87 -13.68 -2.89
CA PHE A 107 -0.25 -12.76 -3.08
C PHE A 107 -1.50 -13.17 -2.31
N GLY A 108 -1.77 -14.48 -2.19
CA GLY A 108 -2.97 -15.00 -1.53
C GLY A 108 -3.18 -14.46 -0.11
N PRO A 109 -2.20 -14.57 0.80
CA PRO A 109 -2.31 -14.01 2.15
C PRO A 109 -2.52 -12.50 2.18
N VAL A 110 -1.93 -11.74 1.25
CA VAL A 110 -2.17 -10.28 1.14
C VAL A 110 -3.60 -10.02 0.73
N LEU A 111 -4.10 -10.75 -0.27
CA LEU A 111 -5.48 -10.64 -0.72
C LEU A 111 -6.46 -10.97 0.42
N ASP A 112 -6.18 -11.99 1.21
CA ASP A 112 -7.04 -12.38 2.34
C ASP A 112 -7.18 -11.23 3.37
N GLU A 113 -6.14 -10.41 3.58
CA GLU A 113 -6.18 -9.22 4.45
C GLU A 113 -6.87 -7.99 3.81
N LEU A 114 -6.89 -7.92 2.47
CA LEU A 114 -7.55 -6.84 1.73
C LEU A 114 -9.06 -7.08 1.57
N ILE A 115 -9.51 -8.33 1.59
CA ILE A 115 -10.92 -8.69 1.42
C ILE A 115 -11.77 -8.04 2.52
N GLY A 116 -12.83 -7.36 2.10
CA GLY A 116 -13.75 -6.65 3.00
C GLY A 116 -13.36 -5.20 3.28
N ARG A 117 -12.23 -4.72 2.73
CA ARG A 117 -11.82 -3.32 2.77
C ARG A 117 -12.15 -2.63 1.44
N ASP A 118 -12.46 -1.33 1.48
CA ASP A 118 -12.68 -0.51 0.29
C ASP A 118 -11.32 0.03 -0.21
N VAL A 119 -10.64 -0.78 -1.03
CA VAL A 119 -9.27 -0.54 -1.49
C VAL A 119 -9.11 -0.83 -2.97
N ASP A 120 -8.26 -0.05 -3.63
CA ASP A 120 -7.77 -0.32 -4.97
C ASP A 120 -6.34 -0.88 -4.88
N LEU A 121 -6.08 -1.99 -5.58
CA LEU A 121 -4.78 -2.66 -5.57
C LEU A 121 -4.04 -2.42 -6.89
N MET A 122 -2.88 -1.78 -6.82
CA MET A 122 -1.93 -1.69 -7.92
C MET A 122 -0.96 -2.88 -7.89
N LEU A 123 -0.75 -3.53 -9.03
CA LEU A 123 0.24 -4.60 -9.16
C LEU A 123 1.51 -4.06 -9.83
N GLU A 124 2.56 -3.88 -9.04
CA GLU A 124 3.85 -3.35 -9.49
C GLU A 124 4.77 -4.47 -10.04
N ILE A 125 4.32 -5.14 -11.11
CA ILE A 125 4.95 -6.35 -11.66
C ILE A 125 5.29 -6.16 -13.14
N LYS A 126 6.42 -6.74 -13.59
CA LYS A 126 6.98 -6.44 -14.92
C LYS A 126 6.20 -7.00 -16.11
N ASP A 127 5.54 -8.15 -15.96
CA ASP A 127 4.71 -8.78 -17.02
C ASP A 127 3.26 -8.24 -17.09
N LYS A 128 2.96 -7.19 -16.30
CA LYS A 128 1.75 -6.35 -16.34
C LYS A 128 0.45 -7.17 -16.46
N GLU A 129 -0.16 -7.18 -17.66
CA GLU A 129 -1.47 -7.77 -17.93
C GLU A 129 -1.54 -9.26 -17.57
N THR A 130 -0.44 -10.00 -17.75
CA THR A 130 -0.42 -11.45 -17.44
C THR A 130 -0.62 -11.69 -15.94
N SER A 131 0.06 -10.91 -15.10
CA SER A 131 -0.10 -10.98 -13.65
C SER A 131 -1.47 -10.48 -13.19
N VAL A 132 -1.99 -9.44 -13.82
CA VAL A 132 -3.34 -8.91 -13.53
C VAL A 132 -4.41 -9.98 -13.76
N LEU A 133 -4.37 -10.70 -14.89
CA LEU A 133 -5.35 -11.76 -15.17
C LEU A 133 -5.31 -12.87 -14.12
N ARG A 134 -4.10 -13.30 -13.71
CA ARG A 134 -3.92 -14.32 -12.65
C ARG A 134 -4.42 -13.84 -11.29
N ALA A 135 -4.17 -12.57 -10.95
CA ALA A 135 -4.68 -11.97 -9.72
C ALA A 135 -6.22 -11.91 -9.72
N ILE A 136 -6.83 -11.49 -10.84
CA ILE A 136 -8.29 -11.44 -11.00
C ILE A 136 -8.92 -12.82 -10.81
N ASP A 137 -8.32 -13.87 -11.36
CA ASP A 137 -8.83 -15.23 -11.20
C ASP A 137 -8.82 -15.68 -9.73
N LEU A 138 -7.74 -15.37 -8.99
CA LEU A 138 -7.66 -15.66 -7.56
C LEU A 138 -8.67 -14.84 -6.74
N VAL A 139 -8.82 -13.54 -7.05
CA VAL A 139 -9.84 -12.66 -6.41
C VAL A 139 -11.24 -13.24 -6.60
N ARG A 140 -11.57 -13.68 -7.82
CA ARG A 140 -12.86 -14.29 -8.12
C ARG A 140 -13.08 -15.61 -7.38
N GLU A 141 -12.04 -16.43 -7.26
CA GLU A 141 -12.08 -17.67 -6.49
C GLU A 141 -12.38 -17.37 -5.01
N ARG A 142 -11.65 -16.43 -4.41
CA ARG A 142 -11.84 -16.02 -3.01
C ARG A 142 -13.23 -15.45 -2.77
N ALA A 143 -13.69 -14.53 -3.62
CA ALA A 143 -15.02 -13.92 -3.52
C ALA A 143 -16.15 -14.97 -3.59
N ARG A 144 -16.00 -16.03 -4.40
CA ARG A 144 -16.96 -17.14 -4.47
C ARG A 144 -16.95 -18.05 -3.24
N SER A 145 -15.82 -18.12 -2.55
CA SER A 145 -15.63 -18.95 -1.36
C SER A 145 -16.06 -18.28 -0.05
N MET A 146 -16.36 -16.97 -0.06
CA MET A 146 -16.82 -16.27 1.13
C MET A 146 -18.22 -16.78 1.54
N PRO A 147 -18.45 -17.12 2.82
CA PRO A 147 -19.78 -17.51 3.28
C PRO A 147 -20.75 -16.34 3.08
N VAL A 148 -21.86 -16.60 2.40
CA VAL A 148 -22.95 -15.64 2.26
C VAL A 148 -23.65 -15.53 3.60
N THR A 149 -23.37 -14.46 4.34
CA THR A 149 -24.15 -14.13 5.53
C THR A 149 -25.42 -13.42 5.08
N VAL A 150 -26.55 -14.10 5.13
CA VAL A 150 -27.88 -13.47 5.03
C VAL A 150 -28.25 -13.01 6.44
N SER A 151 -28.34 -11.69 6.65
CA SER A 151 -28.91 -11.06 7.84
C SER A 151 -30.26 -10.46 7.54
#